data_AF-W4M0K0-F1
#
_entry.id   AF-W4M0K0-F1
#
_cell.length_a   1.000
_cell.length_b   1.000
_cell.length_c   1.000
_cell.angle_alpha   90.00
_cell.angle_beta   90.00
_cell.angle_gamma   90.00
#
_symmetry.space_group_name_H-M   'P 1'
#
loop_
_entity.id
_entity.type
_entity.pdbx_description
1 polymer ?
#
loop_
_entity_poly.entity_id
_entity_poly.type
_entity_poly.pdbx_seq_one_letter_code
_entity_poly.pdbx_strand_id
1 'polypeptide(L)'
;MQSKLIHNIKMTLCGRPLRSQEIHPAPFFIIGSGRSGTTLLRAMLAMHSDIHIPPETYVLGRVIRNYKRYSRLPWHMVLKFTLAEFEYFPEFDTFEFSLAKLYRELLHTPYENRNLAFVLHQFYMSHARLKQPQAIRWGDKTPVNTFNLNDIQDVFPEALYIHLIRDGRDVISSYLEMGRYQTIEAAANRWLLAVNKAKAFGQRFPERYMEIKYEDFIIDPKYFLQAIC
;
A
#
# COMPACT_ATOMS: atom_id res chain seq x y z
N MET A 1 -28.60 -21.99 9.65
CA MET A 1 -27.56 -22.98 10.06
C MET A 1 -26.85 -23.62 8.86
N GLN A 2 -27.55 -23.97 7.78
CA GLN A 2 -26.96 -24.54 6.54
C GLN A 2 -25.96 -23.61 5.82
N SER A 3 -26.15 -22.27 5.83
CA SER A 3 -25.24 -21.34 5.15
C SER A 3 -23.83 -21.31 5.75
N LYS A 4 -23.69 -21.44 7.08
CA LYS A 4 -22.39 -21.49 7.76
C LYS A 4 -21.61 -22.76 7.40
N LEU A 5 -22.28 -23.89 7.21
CA LEU A 5 -21.65 -25.18 6.90
C LEU A 5 -21.05 -25.19 5.49
N ILE A 6 -21.81 -24.73 4.49
CA ILE A 6 -21.35 -24.60 3.09
C ILE A 6 -20.21 -23.58 2.99
N HIS A 7 -20.30 -22.46 3.73
CA HIS A 7 -19.26 -21.44 3.76
C HIS A 7 -17.95 -21.99 4.33
N ASN A 8 -18.02 -22.79 5.40
CA ASN A 8 -16.87 -23.46 6.00
C ASN A 8 -16.19 -24.45 5.05
N ILE A 9 -16.95 -25.19 4.23
CA ILE A 9 -16.40 -26.13 3.24
C ILE A 9 -15.64 -25.38 2.13
N LYS A 10 -16.25 -24.31 1.57
CA LYS A 10 -15.60 -23.49 0.54
C LYS A 10 -14.29 -22.88 1.04
N MET A 11 -14.24 -22.54 2.33
CA MET A 11 -13.06 -21.98 2.99
C MET A 11 -11.92 -22.97 3.19
N THR A 12 -12.23 -24.21 3.59
CA THR A 12 -11.23 -25.27 3.71
C THR A 12 -10.61 -25.64 2.36
N LEU A 13 -11.41 -25.57 1.28
CA LEU A 13 -10.97 -25.92 -0.08
C LEU A 13 -10.27 -24.75 -0.81
N CYS A 14 -10.84 -23.55 -0.77
CA CYS A 14 -10.39 -22.39 -1.55
C CYS A 14 -9.53 -21.39 -0.75
N GLY A 15 -9.55 -21.42 0.58
CA GLY A 15 -8.90 -20.41 1.43
C GLY A 15 -9.65 -19.08 1.52
N ARG A 16 -9.21 -18.21 2.44
CA ARG A 16 -9.85 -16.89 2.66
C ARG A 16 -9.62 -16.01 1.45
N PRO A 17 -10.63 -15.26 1.01
CA PRO A 17 -10.47 -14.38 -0.13
C PRO A 17 -9.55 -13.20 0.23
N LEU A 18 -9.01 -12.56 -0.79
CA LEU A 18 -8.27 -11.30 -0.60
C LEU A 18 -9.19 -10.17 -0.14
N ARG A 19 -10.47 -10.22 -0.53
CA ARG A 19 -11.49 -9.21 -0.20
C ARG A 19 -12.88 -9.86 -0.24
N SER A 20 -13.83 -9.32 0.52
CA SER A 20 -15.24 -9.72 0.43
C SER A 20 -16.18 -8.58 0.05
N GLN A 21 -15.82 -7.34 0.39
CA GLN A 21 -16.50 -6.10 0.03
C GLN A 21 -15.45 -5.05 -0.30
N GLU A 22 -15.85 -4.02 -1.06
CA GLU A 22 -14.99 -2.88 -1.34
C GLU A 22 -14.82 -2.00 -0.11
N ILE A 23 -13.63 -1.43 0.03
CA ILE A 23 -13.28 -0.53 1.13
C ILE A 23 -13.66 0.90 0.72
N HIS A 24 -14.49 1.54 1.53
CA HIS A 24 -14.87 2.94 1.32
C HIS A 24 -14.55 3.81 2.56
N PRO A 25 -13.96 5.01 2.37
CA PRO A 25 -13.41 5.49 1.11
C PRO A 25 -12.23 4.63 0.63
N ALA A 26 -12.08 4.50 -0.69
CA ALA A 26 -11.02 3.68 -1.27
C ALA A 26 -9.64 4.23 -0.87
N PRO A 27 -8.66 3.35 -0.57
CA PRO A 27 -7.31 3.78 -0.28
C PRO A 27 -6.62 4.32 -1.53
N PHE A 28 -5.54 5.07 -1.32
CA PHE A 28 -4.70 5.52 -2.42
C PHE A 28 -3.23 5.13 -2.24
N PHE A 29 -2.51 5.05 -3.35
CA PHE A 29 -1.10 4.67 -3.37
C PHE A 29 -0.30 5.72 -4.12
N ILE A 30 0.73 6.25 -3.47
CA ILE A 30 1.72 7.10 -4.15
C ILE A 30 2.81 6.18 -4.69
N ILE A 31 2.88 6.08 -6.01
CA ILE A 31 3.72 5.14 -6.75
C ILE A 31 4.75 5.89 -7.60
N GLY A 32 5.73 5.14 -8.10
CA GLY A 32 6.82 5.65 -8.92
C GLY A 32 8.17 5.06 -8.53
N SER A 33 9.24 5.59 -9.12
CA SER A 33 10.59 5.25 -8.66
C SER A 33 10.86 5.91 -7.31
N GLY A 34 11.67 5.27 -6.46
CA GLY A 34 12.31 5.97 -5.35
C GLY A 34 13.10 7.18 -5.89
N ARG A 35 13.29 8.19 -5.02
CA ARG A 35 13.97 9.47 -5.32
C ARG A 35 13.22 10.42 -6.27
N SER A 36 11.97 10.10 -6.64
CA SER A 36 11.13 10.97 -7.48
C SER A 36 10.37 12.05 -6.70
N GLY A 37 10.72 12.32 -5.44
CA GLY A 37 9.99 13.29 -4.59
C GLY A 37 8.72 12.76 -3.92
N THR A 38 8.48 11.44 -3.91
CA THR A 38 7.27 10.84 -3.34
C THR A 38 7.11 11.11 -1.82
N THR A 39 8.21 11.33 -1.10
CA THR A 39 8.19 11.76 0.31
C THR A 39 7.66 13.19 0.49
N LEU A 40 7.99 14.12 -0.43
CA LEU A 40 7.46 15.49 -0.38
C LEU A 40 5.95 15.49 -0.59
N LEU A 41 5.47 14.79 -1.62
CA LEU A 41 4.04 14.65 -1.89
C LEU A 41 3.31 14.00 -0.71
N ARG A 42 3.86 12.92 -0.13
CA ARG A 42 3.32 12.33 1.10
C ARG A 42 3.20 13.36 2.22
N ALA A 43 4.26 14.14 2.47
CA ALA A 43 4.28 15.11 3.55
C ALA A 43 3.18 16.18 3.37
N MET A 44 3.00 16.67 2.14
CA MET A 44 1.94 17.64 1.82
C MET A 44 0.53 17.04 1.98
N LEU A 45 0.27 15.85 1.45
CA LEU A 45 -1.04 15.20 1.56
C LEU A 45 -1.39 14.84 3.02
N ALA A 46 -0.40 14.44 3.81
CA ALA A 46 -0.58 14.11 5.23
C ALA A 46 -0.89 15.33 6.11
N MET A 47 -0.81 16.57 5.59
CA MET A 47 -1.27 17.76 6.30
C MET A 47 -2.80 17.89 6.30
N HIS A 48 -3.49 17.19 5.40
CA HIS A 48 -4.95 17.21 5.35
C HIS A 48 -5.55 16.34 6.45
N SER A 49 -6.52 16.86 7.22
CA SER A 49 -7.07 16.19 8.41
C SER A 49 -7.65 14.81 8.11
N ASP A 50 -8.24 14.68 6.93
CA ASP A 50 -9.02 13.51 6.49
C ASP A 50 -8.15 12.39 5.91
N ILE A 51 -6.85 12.65 5.70
CA ILE A 51 -5.92 11.75 5.05
C ILE A 51 -4.85 11.31 6.04
N HIS A 52 -4.62 10.00 6.10
CA HIS A 52 -3.51 9.42 6.84
C HIS A 52 -2.56 8.64 5.94
N ILE A 53 -1.26 8.92 6.00
CA ILE A 53 -0.23 8.15 5.28
C ILE A 53 0.85 7.75 6.29
N PRO A 54 0.94 6.47 6.67
CA PRO A 54 1.92 6.02 7.65
C PRO A 54 3.35 6.02 7.07
N PRO A 55 4.36 5.68 7.88
CA PRO A 55 5.69 5.29 7.38
C PRO A 55 5.64 4.20 6.30
N GLU A 56 6.76 4.04 5.59
CA GLU A 56 6.84 3.09 4.47
C GLU A 56 6.72 1.64 4.97
N THR A 57 5.84 0.85 4.36
CA THR A 57 5.56 -0.53 4.83
C THR A 57 6.58 -1.55 4.34
N TYR A 58 7.08 -1.38 3.12
CA TYR A 58 8.03 -2.24 2.38
C TYR A 58 7.64 -3.72 2.17
N VAL A 59 6.71 -4.26 2.96
CA VAL A 59 6.36 -5.68 2.97
C VAL A 59 5.03 -5.99 2.31
N LEU A 60 4.27 -4.97 1.87
CA LEU A 60 2.90 -5.14 1.39
C LEU A 60 2.77 -6.21 0.30
N GLY A 61 3.64 -6.20 -0.73
CA GLY A 61 3.64 -7.23 -1.77
C GLY A 61 3.93 -8.65 -1.23
N ARG A 62 4.83 -8.76 -0.25
CA ARG A 62 5.17 -10.05 0.40
C ARG A 62 3.99 -10.56 1.23
N VAL A 63 3.35 -9.68 2.00
CA VAL A 63 2.14 -9.96 2.77
C VAL A 63 1.05 -10.52 1.85
N ILE A 64 0.76 -9.86 0.73
CA ILE A 64 -0.29 -10.29 -0.20
C ILE A 64 -0.01 -11.68 -0.78
N ARG A 65 1.22 -11.92 -1.24
CA ARG A 65 1.61 -13.21 -1.82
C ARG A 65 1.60 -14.33 -0.78
N ASN A 66 2.08 -14.08 0.43
CA ASN A 66 2.11 -15.08 1.48
C ASN A 66 0.71 -15.37 2.04
N TYR A 67 -0.16 -14.37 2.13
CA TYR A 67 -1.56 -14.55 2.48
C TYR A 67 -2.25 -15.58 1.57
N LYS A 68 -2.04 -15.48 0.25
CA LYS A 68 -2.56 -16.44 -0.73
C LYS A 68 -2.15 -17.89 -0.41
N ARG A 69 -1.01 -18.11 0.25
CA ARG A 69 -0.48 -19.44 0.63
C ARG A 69 -1.10 -19.99 1.91
N TYR A 70 -1.24 -19.15 2.94
CA TYR A 70 -1.72 -19.59 4.26
C TYR A 70 -3.19 -19.24 4.54
N SER A 71 -3.94 -18.70 3.58
CA SER A 71 -5.33 -18.26 3.76
C SER A 71 -6.30 -19.37 4.22
N ARG A 72 -5.90 -20.65 4.10
CA ARG A 72 -6.64 -21.84 4.56
C ARG A 72 -6.45 -22.17 6.04
N LEU A 73 -5.42 -21.62 6.70
CA LEU A 73 -5.14 -21.89 8.11
C LEU A 73 -6.24 -21.35 9.04
N PRO A 74 -6.29 -21.78 10.32
CA PRO A 74 -7.14 -21.14 11.31
C PRO A 74 -6.95 -19.62 11.36
N TRP A 75 -8.02 -18.85 11.57
CA TRP A 75 -8.00 -17.38 11.45
C TRP A 75 -6.92 -16.71 12.29
N HIS A 76 -6.73 -17.18 13.52
CA HIS A 76 -5.70 -16.65 14.42
C HIS A 76 -4.28 -16.84 13.86
N MET A 77 -3.99 -17.93 13.14
CA MET A 77 -2.69 -18.14 12.49
C MET A 77 -2.53 -17.23 11.27
N VAL A 78 -3.57 -17.08 10.46
CA VAL A 78 -3.58 -16.14 9.33
C VAL A 78 -3.24 -14.73 9.82
N LEU A 79 -3.88 -14.28 10.91
CA LEU A 79 -3.60 -12.99 11.51
C LEU A 79 -2.16 -12.89 12.04
N LYS A 80 -1.68 -13.88 12.81
CA LYS A 80 -0.31 -13.88 13.33
C LYS A 80 0.71 -13.78 12.20
N PHE A 81 0.59 -14.60 11.15
CA PHE A 81 1.52 -14.57 10.03
C PHE A 81 1.41 -13.28 9.21
N THR A 82 0.20 -12.74 9.04
CA THR A 82 0.02 -11.46 8.33
C THR A 82 0.67 -10.30 9.08
N LEU A 83 0.46 -10.20 10.40
CA LEU A 83 0.97 -9.10 11.22
C LEU A 83 2.47 -9.22 11.49
N ALA A 84 2.99 -10.43 11.69
CA ALA A 84 4.42 -10.68 11.91
C ALA A 84 5.28 -10.25 10.71
N GLU A 85 4.74 -10.30 9.48
CA GLU A 85 5.44 -9.81 8.29
C GLU A 85 5.76 -8.32 8.35
N PHE A 86 4.90 -7.52 9.01
CA PHE A 86 5.16 -6.12 9.32
C PHE A 86 6.10 -6.00 10.50
N GLU A 87 5.77 -6.62 11.64
CA GLU A 87 6.51 -6.48 12.91
C GLU A 87 7.97 -6.92 12.83
N TYR A 88 8.29 -7.92 11.99
CA TYR A 88 9.66 -8.39 11.80
C TYR A 88 10.50 -7.50 10.86
N PHE A 89 9.88 -6.57 10.14
CA PHE A 89 10.59 -5.69 9.23
C PHE A 89 11.24 -4.53 10.02
N PRO A 90 12.54 -4.24 9.87
CA PRO A 90 13.24 -3.26 10.71
C PRO A 90 12.58 -1.88 10.74
N GLU A 91 12.01 -1.46 9.62
CA GLU A 91 11.38 -0.15 9.48
C GLU A 91 10.01 -0.07 10.19
N PHE A 92 9.49 -1.18 10.71
CA PHE A 92 8.23 -1.18 11.46
C PHE A 92 8.30 -0.35 12.74
N ASP A 93 9.47 -0.25 13.38
CA ASP A 93 9.68 0.59 14.56
C ASP A 93 9.30 2.05 14.31
N THR A 94 9.43 2.53 13.06
CA THR A 94 9.06 3.90 12.68
C THR A 94 7.56 4.18 12.76
N PHE A 95 6.71 3.16 12.83
CA PHE A 95 5.27 3.32 13.04
C PHE A 95 4.93 3.65 14.49
N GLU A 96 5.83 3.37 15.44
CA GLU A 96 5.64 3.69 16.86
C GLU A 96 4.29 3.19 17.43
N PHE A 97 3.85 1.99 17.04
CA PHE A 97 2.62 1.37 17.55
C PHE A 97 2.73 -0.15 17.67
N SER A 98 1.97 -0.72 18.60
CA SER A 98 1.92 -2.16 18.84
C SER A 98 0.78 -2.84 18.08
N LEU A 99 1.08 -3.94 17.40
CA LEU A 99 0.07 -4.78 16.73
C LEU A 99 -0.72 -5.65 17.71
N ALA A 100 -0.34 -5.75 18.98
CA ALA A 100 -1.02 -6.61 19.96
C ALA A 100 -2.49 -6.20 20.17
N LYS A 101 -2.78 -4.90 20.18
CA LYS A 101 -4.16 -4.39 20.26
C LYS A 101 -4.94 -4.74 19.00
N LEU A 102 -4.38 -4.45 17.82
CA LEU A 102 -4.99 -4.75 16.53
C LEU A 102 -5.26 -6.26 16.37
N TYR A 103 -4.32 -7.11 16.76
CA TYR A 103 -4.49 -8.57 16.72
C TYR A 103 -5.70 -9.02 17.55
N ARG A 104 -5.85 -8.52 18.78
CA ARG A 104 -6.99 -8.84 19.64
C ARG A 104 -8.32 -8.39 19.03
N GLU A 105 -8.37 -7.19 18.46
CA GLU A 105 -9.56 -6.70 17.76
C GLU A 105 -9.91 -7.59 16.55
N LEU A 106 -8.90 -7.93 15.74
CA LEU A 106 -9.08 -8.75 14.54
C LEU A 106 -9.47 -10.20 14.83
N LEU A 107 -9.10 -10.76 15.98
CA LEU A 107 -9.52 -12.11 16.37
C LEU A 107 -11.03 -12.29 16.40
N HIS A 108 -11.75 -11.23 16.79
CA HIS A 108 -13.21 -11.21 16.91
C HIS A 108 -13.93 -10.80 15.61
N THR A 109 -13.19 -10.62 14.50
CA THR A 109 -13.77 -10.25 13.21
C THR A 109 -14.86 -11.25 12.78
N PRO A 110 -16.07 -10.78 12.42
CA PRO A 110 -17.13 -11.59 11.82
C PRO A 110 -16.64 -12.32 10.58
N TYR A 111 -17.19 -13.49 10.31
CA TYR A 111 -16.65 -14.39 9.29
C TYR A 111 -16.58 -13.73 7.90
N GLU A 112 -17.65 -13.03 7.54
CA GLU A 112 -17.84 -12.27 6.31
C GLU A 112 -16.74 -11.23 6.04
N ASN A 113 -16.04 -10.80 7.09
CA ASN A 113 -14.97 -9.79 7.03
C ASN A 113 -13.57 -10.39 7.22
N ARG A 114 -13.44 -11.72 7.32
CA ARG A 114 -12.14 -12.40 7.45
C ARG A 114 -11.45 -12.53 6.09
N ASN A 115 -10.94 -11.43 5.58
CA ASN A 115 -10.21 -11.32 4.32
C ASN A 115 -9.00 -10.38 4.46
N LEU A 116 -8.08 -10.39 3.50
CA LEU A 116 -6.85 -9.60 3.59
C LEU A 116 -7.09 -8.09 3.54
N ALA A 117 -7.98 -7.62 2.66
CA ALA A 117 -8.31 -6.21 2.49
C ALA A 117 -8.80 -5.60 3.81
N PHE A 118 -9.64 -6.31 4.55
CA PHE A 118 -10.12 -5.90 5.87
C PHE A 118 -8.98 -5.82 6.89
N VAL A 119 -8.09 -6.82 6.94
CA VAL A 119 -6.94 -6.81 7.86
C VAL A 119 -6.01 -5.64 7.58
N LEU A 120 -5.67 -5.41 6.31
CA LEU A 120 -4.82 -4.29 5.91
C LEU A 120 -5.50 -2.95 6.16
N HIS A 121 -6.79 -2.82 5.84
CA HIS A 121 -7.55 -1.60 6.16
C HIS A 121 -7.54 -1.30 7.67
N GLN A 122 -7.76 -2.31 8.53
CA GLN A 122 -7.67 -2.11 9.98
C GLN A 122 -6.24 -1.81 10.45
N PHE A 123 -5.21 -2.37 9.80
CA PHE A 123 -3.82 -2.01 10.07
C PHE A 123 -3.57 -0.51 9.86
N TYR A 124 -3.91 0.01 8.68
CA TYR A 124 -3.74 1.44 8.38
C TYR A 124 -4.60 2.34 9.26
N MET A 125 -5.88 1.99 9.45
CA MET A 125 -6.81 2.78 10.25
C MET A 125 -6.50 2.74 11.75
N SER A 126 -5.95 1.65 12.27
CA SER A 126 -5.49 1.62 13.67
C SER A 126 -4.29 2.52 13.90
N HIS A 127 -3.38 2.64 12.93
CA HIS A 127 -2.32 3.65 12.99
C HIS A 127 -2.91 5.07 12.84
N ALA A 128 -3.91 5.27 11.97
CA ALA A 128 -4.60 6.55 11.81
C ALA A 128 -5.26 7.02 13.11
N ARG A 129 -6.00 6.15 13.80
CA ARG A 129 -6.63 6.45 15.10
C ARG A 129 -5.65 6.95 16.16
N LEU A 130 -4.37 6.58 16.07
CA LEU A 130 -3.33 7.01 17.01
C LEU A 130 -2.67 8.33 16.61
N LYS A 131 -2.40 8.54 15.31
CA LYS A 131 -1.58 9.66 14.83
C LYS A 131 -2.40 10.77 14.15
N GLN A 132 -3.54 10.45 13.57
CA GLN A 132 -4.44 11.33 12.83
C GLN A 132 -5.92 10.90 12.99
N PRO A 133 -6.54 11.09 14.17
CA PRO A 133 -7.84 10.48 14.50
C PRO A 133 -9.02 10.92 13.60
N GLN A 134 -8.90 12.07 12.94
CA GLN A 134 -9.92 12.58 12.01
C GLN A 134 -9.81 11.98 10.60
N ALA A 135 -8.75 11.23 10.31
CA ALA A 135 -8.57 10.66 8.99
C ALA A 135 -9.66 9.63 8.69
N ILE A 136 -10.33 9.82 7.55
CA ILE A 136 -11.34 8.90 7.02
C ILE A 136 -10.77 8.03 5.90
N ARG A 137 -9.69 8.47 5.26
CA ARG A 137 -9.01 7.76 4.17
C ARG A 137 -7.54 7.56 4.51
N TRP A 138 -7.02 6.37 4.23
CA TRP A 138 -5.59 6.11 4.31
C TRP A 138 -4.96 6.00 2.92
N GLY A 139 -3.67 6.32 2.85
CA GLY A 139 -2.84 6.01 1.70
C GLY A 139 -1.54 5.31 2.10
N ASP A 140 -0.86 4.70 1.13
CA ASP A 140 0.49 4.16 1.30
C ASP A 140 1.43 4.81 0.29
N LYS A 141 2.58 5.26 0.80
CA LYS A 141 3.70 5.69 -0.02
C LYS A 141 4.90 4.85 0.33
N THR A 142 5.14 3.84 -0.49
CA THR A 142 6.31 2.98 -0.41
C THR A 142 6.78 2.70 -1.84
N PRO A 143 7.91 3.26 -2.32
CA PRO A 143 8.29 3.18 -3.74
C PRO A 143 8.46 1.75 -4.30
N VAL A 144 8.69 0.75 -3.44
CA VAL A 144 8.75 -0.66 -3.86
C VAL A 144 7.37 -1.24 -4.21
N ASN A 145 6.28 -0.64 -3.74
CA ASN A 145 4.91 -1.06 -4.07
C ASN A 145 4.58 -0.91 -5.57
N THR A 146 5.31 -0.04 -6.29
CA THR A 146 5.28 0.07 -7.76
C THR A 146 5.55 -1.27 -8.48
N PHE A 147 6.26 -2.21 -7.85
CA PHE A 147 6.49 -3.53 -8.43
C PHE A 147 5.39 -4.55 -8.16
N ASN A 148 4.48 -4.23 -7.23
CA ASN A 148 3.44 -5.10 -6.72
C ASN A 148 2.03 -4.55 -7.07
N LEU A 149 1.91 -3.66 -8.05
CA LEU A 149 0.64 -2.99 -8.38
C LEU A 149 -0.49 -3.96 -8.70
N ASN A 150 -0.21 -5.05 -9.42
CA ASN A 150 -1.22 -6.09 -9.69
C ASN A 150 -1.67 -6.81 -8.41
N ASP A 151 -0.73 -7.15 -7.51
CA ASP A 151 -1.07 -7.76 -6.22
C ASP A 151 -1.92 -6.80 -5.37
N ILE A 152 -1.61 -5.50 -5.38
CA ILE A 152 -2.38 -4.48 -4.66
C ILE A 152 -3.77 -4.31 -5.28
N GLN A 153 -3.87 -4.26 -6.61
CA GLN A 153 -5.14 -4.20 -7.35
C GLN A 153 -6.04 -5.42 -7.10
N ASP A 154 -5.45 -6.61 -6.90
CA ASP A 154 -6.19 -7.81 -6.48
C ASP A 154 -6.82 -7.65 -5.09
N VAL A 155 -6.26 -6.82 -4.22
CA VAL A 155 -6.77 -6.62 -2.86
C VAL A 155 -7.72 -5.42 -2.79
N PHE A 156 -7.39 -4.33 -3.46
CA PHE A 156 -8.14 -3.08 -3.48
C PHE A 156 -8.47 -2.65 -4.91
N PRO A 157 -9.52 -3.24 -5.52
CA PRO A 157 -9.86 -2.94 -6.91
C PRO A 157 -10.27 -1.51 -7.19
N GLU A 158 -10.74 -0.77 -6.18
CA GLU A 158 -11.14 0.63 -6.30
C GLU A 158 -10.06 1.62 -5.83
N ALA A 159 -8.86 1.12 -5.50
CA ALA A 159 -7.78 1.98 -5.05
C ALA A 159 -7.38 3.00 -6.13
N LEU A 160 -6.99 4.19 -5.66
CA LEU A 160 -6.47 5.28 -6.49
C LEU A 160 -4.94 5.27 -6.50
N TYR A 161 -4.33 5.69 -7.61
CA TYR A 161 -2.89 5.64 -7.80
C TYR A 161 -2.37 6.98 -8.29
N ILE A 162 -1.46 7.59 -7.51
CA ILE A 162 -0.78 8.83 -7.88
C ILE A 162 0.64 8.45 -8.29
N HIS A 163 0.93 8.46 -9.60
CA HIS A 163 2.25 8.15 -10.13
C HIS A 163 3.08 9.42 -10.28
N LEU A 164 4.11 9.53 -9.43
CA LEU A 164 5.07 10.62 -9.52
C LEU A 164 6.27 10.19 -10.36
N ILE A 165 6.52 10.92 -11.44
CA ILE A 165 7.67 10.73 -12.33
C ILE A 165 8.60 11.92 -12.18
N ARG A 166 9.90 11.65 -12.00
CA ARG A 166 10.96 12.66 -12.06
C ARG A 166 11.92 12.30 -13.18
N ASP A 167 12.64 13.30 -13.71
CA ASP A 167 13.74 13.09 -14.64
C ASP A 167 14.64 11.92 -14.20
N GLY A 168 14.83 10.96 -15.10
CA GLY A 168 15.60 9.77 -14.81
C GLY A 168 17.05 10.08 -14.44
N ARG A 169 17.64 11.13 -15.00
CA ARG A 169 19.02 11.54 -14.71
C ARG A 169 19.18 11.98 -13.26
N ASP A 170 18.25 12.79 -12.77
CA ASP A 170 18.20 13.22 -11.36
C ASP A 170 18.02 12.04 -10.41
N VAL A 171 17.12 11.11 -10.77
CA VAL A 171 16.86 9.92 -9.95
C VAL A 171 18.08 9.00 -9.91
N ILE A 172 18.73 8.79 -11.06
CA ILE A 172 19.95 7.98 -11.18
C ILE A 172 21.08 8.59 -10.35
N SER A 173 21.33 9.89 -10.50
CA SER A 173 22.33 10.63 -9.71
C SER A 173 22.06 10.47 -8.21
N SER A 174 20.82 10.70 -7.76
CA SER A 174 20.47 10.55 -6.34
C SER A 174 20.61 9.11 -5.82
N TYR A 175 20.35 8.11 -6.66
CA TYR A 175 20.54 6.70 -6.30
C TYR A 175 22.00 6.33 -6.11
N LEU A 176 22.90 6.88 -6.94
CA LEU A 176 24.35 6.68 -6.85
C LEU A 176 24.93 7.38 -5.62
N GLU A 177 24.52 8.63 -5.36
CA GLU A 177 24.94 9.39 -4.18
C GLU A 177 24.56 8.71 -2.85
N MET A 178 23.39 8.09 -2.80
CA MET A 178 22.95 7.30 -1.64
C MET A 178 23.68 5.95 -1.50
N GLY A 179 24.51 5.55 -2.48
CA GLY A 179 25.15 4.24 -2.51
C GLY A 179 24.17 3.07 -2.72
N ARG A 180 22.92 3.35 -3.12
CA ARG A 180 21.90 2.29 -3.33
C ARG A 180 22.22 1.43 -4.55
N TYR A 181 22.80 2.03 -5.57
CA TYR A 181 23.28 1.37 -6.78
C TYR A 181 24.73 1.79 -7.02
N GLN A 182 25.55 0.88 -7.56
CA GLN A 182 26.98 1.11 -7.78
C GLN A 182 27.28 1.58 -9.21
N THR A 183 26.34 1.41 -10.14
CA THR A 183 26.52 1.76 -11.55
C THR A 183 25.34 2.56 -12.08
N ILE A 184 25.62 3.46 -13.03
CA ILE A 184 24.61 4.23 -13.76
C ILE A 184 23.59 3.27 -14.40
N GLU A 185 24.06 2.19 -15.01
CA GLU A 185 23.20 1.20 -15.67
C GLU A 185 22.22 0.55 -14.70
N ALA A 186 22.68 0.10 -13.52
CA ALA A 186 21.79 -0.53 -12.54
C ALA A 186 20.74 0.45 -12.00
N ALA A 187 21.13 1.69 -11.73
CA ALA A 187 20.21 2.76 -11.32
C ALA A 187 19.21 3.13 -12.43
N ALA A 188 19.67 3.20 -13.69
CA ALA A 188 18.83 3.50 -14.84
C ALA A 188 17.81 2.38 -15.09
N ASN A 189 18.25 1.13 -15.07
CA ASN A 189 17.38 -0.04 -15.20
C ASN A 189 16.34 -0.09 -14.07
N ARG A 190 16.73 0.24 -12.83
CA ARG A 190 15.80 0.34 -11.70
C ARG A 190 14.72 1.41 -11.92
N TRP A 191 15.10 2.58 -12.43
CA TRP A 191 14.18 3.69 -12.70
C TRP A 191 13.24 3.34 -13.86
N LEU A 192 13.79 2.91 -14.99
CA LEU A 192 13.04 2.49 -16.18
C LEU A 192 12.02 1.41 -15.83
N LEU A 193 12.41 0.39 -15.06
CA LEU A 193 11.50 -0.68 -14.67
C LEU A 193 10.31 -0.16 -13.83
N ALA A 194 10.54 0.77 -12.91
CA ALA A 194 9.46 1.34 -12.11
C ALA A 194 8.53 2.23 -12.94
N VAL A 195 9.08 3.12 -13.77
CA VAL A 195 8.28 4.00 -14.63
C VAL A 195 7.46 3.19 -15.62
N ASN A 196 8.07 2.21 -16.29
CA ASN A 196 7.38 1.36 -17.27
C ASN A 196 6.26 0.54 -16.62
N LYS A 197 6.49 -0.04 -15.43
CA LYS A 197 5.44 -0.77 -14.71
C LYS A 197 4.27 0.13 -14.30
N ALA A 198 4.56 1.31 -13.76
CA ALA A 198 3.52 2.24 -13.35
C ALA A 198 2.72 2.75 -14.56
N LYS A 199 3.39 3.11 -15.66
CA LYS A 199 2.72 3.52 -16.90
C LYS A 199 1.85 2.42 -17.51
N ALA A 200 2.37 1.20 -17.61
CA ALA A 200 1.60 0.06 -18.11
C ALA A 200 0.40 -0.26 -17.21
N PHE A 201 0.52 -0.04 -15.90
CA PHE A 201 -0.60 -0.16 -14.97
C PHE A 201 -1.63 0.95 -15.19
N GLY A 202 -1.21 2.21 -15.30
CA GLY A 202 -2.09 3.36 -15.56
C GLY A 202 -2.87 3.24 -16.87
N GLN A 203 -2.24 2.72 -17.93
CA GLN A 203 -2.92 2.43 -19.20
C GLN A 203 -4.07 1.41 -19.06
N ARG A 204 -3.96 0.47 -18.11
CA ARG A 204 -5.01 -0.53 -17.84
C ARG A 204 -6.13 -0.01 -16.95
N PHE A 205 -5.85 1.01 -16.13
CA PHE A 205 -6.78 1.56 -15.15
C PHE A 205 -6.78 3.10 -15.15
N PRO A 206 -7.10 3.75 -16.30
CA PRO A 206 -6.94 5.20 -16.46
C PRO A 206 -7.80 6.01 -15.49
N GLU A 207 -9.01 5.55 -15.17
CA GLU A 207 -9.95 6.25 -14.27
C GLU A 207 -9.48 6.35 -12.80
N ARG A 208 -8.49 5.55 -12.41
CA ARG A 208 -7.98 5.48 -11.02
C ARG A 208 -6.50 5.82 -10.94
N TYR A 209 -5.95 6.42 -11.99
CA TYR A 209 -4.53 6.68 -12.11
C TYR A 209 -4.29 8.14 -12.53
N MET A 210 -3.47 8.84 -11.76
CA MET A 210 -3.03 10.21 -12.06
C MET A 210 -1.50 10.23 -12.16
N GLU A 211 -0.98 10.61 -13.33
CA GLU A 211 0.46 10.80 -13.53
C GLU A 211 0.83 12.27 -13.33
N ILE A 212 1.85 12.51 -12.53
CA ILE A 212 2.36 13.84 -12.19
C ILE A 212 3.86 13.85 -12.44
N LYS A 213 4.35 14.85 -13.17
CA LYS A 213 5.78 15.11 -13.25
C LYS A 213 6.20 15.90 -12.02
N TYR A 214 7.28 15.47 -11.37
CA TYR A 214 7.83 16.10 -10.18
C TYR A 214 8.20 17.56 -10.45
N GLU A 215 8.75 17.85 -11.62
CA GLU A 215 9.17 19.18 -12.04
C GLU A 215 7.97 20.13 -12.18
N ASP A 216 6.86 19.66 -12.72
CA ASP A 216 5.62 20.42 -12.80
C ASP A 216 5.01 20.60 -11.39
N PHE A 217 5.06 19.55 -10.57
CA PHE A 217 4.54 19.57 -9.20
C PHE A 217 5.23 20.61 -8.32
N ILE A 218 6.55 20.76 -8.40
CA ILE A 218 7.28 21.75 -7.59
C ILE A 218 7.07 23.18 -8.05
N ILE A 219 6.66 23.39 -9.31
CA ILE A 219 6.35 24.72 -9.85
C ILE A 219 4.99 25.20 -9.35
N ASP A 220 3.97 24.33 -9.36
CA ASP A 220 2.64 24.67 -8.83
C ASP A 220 2.05 23.55 -7.95
N PRO A 221 2.54 23.41 -6.70
CA PRO A 221 2.05 22.37 -5.79
C PRO A 221 0.55 22.52 -5.50
N LYS A 222 0.04 23.76 -5.47
CA LYS A 222 -1.36 24.04 -5.13
C LYS A 222 -2.30 23.46 -6.18
N TYR A 223 -2.02 23.69 -7.46
CA TYR A 223 -2.81 23.14 -8.56
C TYR A 223 -2.93 21.61 -8.47
N PHE A 224 -1.80 20.92 -8.30
CA PHE A 224 -1.81 19.46 -8.23
C PHE A 224 -2.47 18.92 -6.95
N LEU A 225 -2.28 19.57 -5.80
CA LEU A 225 -2.97 19.17 -4.57
C LEU A 225 -4.49 19.34 -4.68
N GLN A 226 -4.96 20.40 -5.34
CA GLN A 226 -6.38 20.61 -5.63
C GLN A 226 -6.94 19.60 -6.64
N ALA A 227 -6.12 19.11 -7.57
CA ALA A 227 -6.54 18.07 -8.51
C ALA A 227 -6.57 16.66 -7.88
N ILE A 228 -5.80 16.42 -6.82
CA ILE A 228 -5.77 15.14 -6.08
C ILE A 228 -6.94 15.02 -5.09
N CYS A 229 -7.31 16.12 -4.42
CA CYS A 229 -8.32 16.17 -3.35
C CYS A 229 -9.73 16.43 -3.90
#